data_AF-A0A1V3P273-F1
#
_entry.id   AF-A0A1V3P273-F1
#
_cell.length_a   1.000
_cell.length_b   1.000
_cell.length_c   1.000
_cell.angle_alpha   90.00
_cell.angle_beta   90.00
_cell.angle_gamma   90.00
#
_symmetry.space_group_name_H-M   'P 1'
#
loop_
_entity.id
_entity.type
_entity.pdbx_description
1 polymer ?
#
loop_
_entity_poly.entity_id
_entity_poly.type
_entity_poly.pdbx_seq_one_letter_code
_entity_poly.pdbx_strand_id
1 'polypeptide(L)'
;MNSLPLKLALLAGLGLTFAGVTYAPPATAQVAIGVGIGVAPPAPRYERVPPPRMGYVWAPGYWRWDGRYRRHVWAGGYWVRARPGYHYRPAYWVQGHGGWRFHQGYWGR
;
A
#
# COMPACT_ATOMS: atom_id res chain seq x y z
N MET A 1 -2.98 -19.89 -68.97
CA MET A 1 -3.15 -21.32 -68.59
C MET A 1 -2.02 -21.70 -67.66
N ASN A 2 -2.35 -22.50 -66.63
CA ASN A 2 -1.53 -23.07 -65.55
C ASN A 2 -1.17 -22.11 -64.40
N SER A 3 -1.30 -22.41 -63.11
CA SER A 3 -2.17 -23.29 -62.30
C SER A 3 -1.80 -23.01 -60.82
N LEU A 4 -2.74 -22.51 -60.01
CA LEU A 4 -2.72 -22.62 -58.53
C LEU A 4 -3.20 -24.04 -58.13
N PRO A 5 -3.06 -24.57 -56.89
CA PRO A 5 -2.78 -23.92 -55.59
C PRO A 5 -1.88 -24.72 -54.61
N LEU A 6 -1.40 -24.10 -53.52
CA LEU A 6 -1.10 -24.87 -52.29
C LEU A 6 -1.56 -24.13 -51.04
N LYS A 7 -2.56 -24.72 -50.38
CA LYS A 7 -3.09 -24.35 -49.07
C LYS A 7 -2.02 -24.62 -48.00
N LEU A 8 -1.70 -23.62 -47.19
CA LEU A 8 -1.14 -23.81 -45.86
C LEU A 8 -1.89 -22.88 -44.91
N ALA A 9 -2.92 -23.43 -44.28
CA ALA A 9 -3.47 -22.87 -43.07
C ALA A 9 -2.50 -23.18 -41.93
N LEU A 10 -2.12 -22.16 -41.13
CA LEU A 10 -1.72 -22.40 -39.75
C LEU A 10 -2.16 -21.22 -38.88
N LEU A 11 -3.04 -21.55 -37.93
CA LEU A 11 -3.48 -20.74 -36.81
C LEU A 11 -2.37 -20.62 -35.76
N ALA A 12 -2.18 -19.43 -35.19
CA ALA A 12 -1.75 -19.16 -33.80
C ALA A 12 -1.62 -17.63 -33.69
N GLY A 13 -2.26 -16.89 -32.81
CA GLY A 13 -2.74 -17.16 -31.46
C GLY A 13 -2.48 -15.85 -30.71
N LEU A 14 -3.54 -15.15 -30.32
CA LEU A 14 -3.49 -13.85 -29.67
C LEU A 14 -2.81 -13.99 -28.29
N GLY A 15 -1.57 -13.51 -28.16
CA GLY A 15 -0.83 -13.54 -26.89
C GLY A 15 -0.59 -12.14 -26.34
N LEU A 16 -1.63 -11.48 -25.83
CA LEU A 16 -1.47 -10.28 -25.00
C LEU A 16 -0.93 -10.72 -23.63
N THR A 17 0.39 -10.78 -23.49
CA THR A 17 1.03 -10.97 -22.18
C THR A 17 0.93 -9.69 -21.37
N PHE A 18 -0.10 -9.59 -20.53
CA PHE A 18 -0.15 -8.60 -19.46
C PHE A 18 0.87 -9.02 -18.39
N ALA A 19 2.10 -8.51 -18.49
CA ALA A 19 3.07 -8.58 -17.42
C ALA A 19 2.57 -7.70 -16.26
N GLY A 20 1.85 -8.30 -15.32
CA GLY A 20 1.42 -7.64 -14.10
C GLY A 20 2.63 -7.31 -13.23
N VAL A 21 3.15 -6.08 -13.36
CA VAL A 21 4.15 -5.55 -12.43
C VAL A 21 3.51 -5.44 -11.06
N THR A 22 3.79 -6.40 -10.19
CA THR A 22 3.41 -6.34 -8.78
C THR A 22 4.42 -5.42 -8.08
N TYR A 23 4.10 -4.13 -8.01
CA TYR A 23 4.83 -3.21 -7.14
C TYR A 23 4.51 -3.56 -5.69
N ALA A 24 5.38 -4.35 -5.07
CA ALA A 24 5.40 -4.53 -3.62
C ALA A 24 6.29 -3.43 -3.03
N PRO A 25 5.74 -2.46 -2.27
CA PRO A 25 6.58 -1.48 -1.62
C PRO A 25 7.51 -2.18 -0.62
N PRO A 26 8.77 -1.72 -0.47
CA PRO A 26 9.69 -2.31 0.49
C PRO A 26 9.09 -2.19 1.90
N ALA A 27 8.94 -3.33 2.57
CA ALA A 27 8.55 -3.38 3.97
C ALA A 27 9.72 -2.89 4.84
N THR A 28 9.80 -1.58 5.05
CA THR A 28 10.78 -1.00 5.99
C THR A 28 10.25 -1.22 7.40
N ALA A 29 10.89 -2.07 8.20
CA ALA A 29 10.68 -2.10 9.64
C ALA A 29 11.18 -0.77 10.21
N GLN A 30 10.26 0.12 10.57
CA GLN A 30 10.62 1.45 11.07
C GLN A 30 10.72 1.36 12.57
N VAL A 31 11.93 1.59 13.09
CA VAL A 31 12.16 1.70 14.52
C VAL A 31 11.29 2.85 15.02
N ALA A 32 10.20 2.52 15.70
CA ALA A 32 9.38 3.47 16.44
C ALA A 32 10.21 3.92 17.66
N ILE A 33 11.21 4.75 17.43
CA ILE A 33 11.90 5.40 18.54
C ILE A 33 10.88 6.36 19.12
N GLY A 34 10.41 6.06 20.35
CA GLY A 34 9.60 6.95 21.17
C GLY A 34 10.38 8.19 21.60
N VAL A 35 11.04 8.87 20.66
CA VAL A 35 11.53 10.23 20.86
C VAL A 35 10.29 11.09 20.87
N GLY A 36 10.14 11.93 21.89
CA GLY A 36 9.11 12.96 21.92
C GLY A 36 9.21 13.84 20.68
N ILE A 37 8.44 13.54 19.63
CA ILE A 37 8.37 14.39 18.45
C ILE A 37 7.57 15.60 18.92
N GLY A 38 8.27 16.69 19.25
CA GLY A 38 7.68 17.97 19.64
C GLY A 38 6.91 18.65 18.49
N VAL A 39 6.95 18.08 17.29
CA VAL A 39 6.27 18.57 16.09
C VAL A 39 5.00 17.76 15.87
N ALA A 40 3.84 18.40 16.06
CA ALA A 40 2.56 17.75 15.82
C ALA A 40 2.46 17.21 14.38
N PRO A 41 1.92 15.99 14.18
CA PRO A 41 1.58 15.53 12.85
C PRO A 41 0.55 16.51 12.26
N PRO A 42 0.63 16.81 10.95
CA PRO A 42 -0.44 17.56 10.29
C PRO A 42 -1.77 16.83 10.42
N ALA A 43 -2.87 17.53 10.15
CA ALA A 43 -4.19 16.93 10.13
C ALA A 43 -4.21 15.65 9.27
N PRO A 44 -4.91 14.57 9.70
CA PRO A 44 -5.08 13.38 8.88
C PRO A 44 -5.58 13.78 7.48
N ARG A 45 -4.90 13.29 6.44
CA ARG A 45 -5.37 13.51 5.08
C ARG A 45 -6.43 12.48 4.76
N TYR A 46 -7.54 12.95 4.20
CA TYR A 46 -8.51 12.07 3.59
C TYR A 46 -7.95 11.57 2.26
N GLU A 47 -7.97 10.25 2.08
CA GLU A 47 -7.58 9.60 0.83
C GLU A 47 -8.79 8.87 0.26
N ARG A 48 -9.00 9.01 -1.05
CA ARG A 48 -10.06 8.26 -1.74
C ARG A 48 -9.71 6.77 -1.67
N VAL A 49 -10.54 6.02 -0.96
CA VAL A 49 -10.39 4.56 -0.87
C VAL A 49 -10.55 3.96 -2.28
N PRO A 50 -9.56 3.17 -2.77
CA PRO A 50 -9.69 2.51 -4.06
C PRO A 50 -10.81 1.45 -4.06
N PRO A 51 -11.23 0.96 -5.23
CA PRO A 51 -12.25 -0.09 -5.31
C PRO A 51 -11.87 -1.32 -4.44
N PRO A 52 -12.83 -1.91 -3.70
CA PRO A 52 -12.57 -3.06 -2.85
C PRO A 52 -11.86 -4.20 -3.58
N ARG A 53 -10.87 -4.81 -2.91
CA ARG A 53 -10.12 -5.96 -3.41
C ARG A 53 -10.42 -7.19 -2.56
N MET A 54 -10.94 -8.25 -3.18
CA MET A 54 -11.30 -9.49 -2.50
C MET A 54 -10.10 -10.09 -1.75
N GLY A 55 -10.27 -10.40 -0.47
CA GLY A 55 -9.21 -10.95 0.39
C GLY A 55 -8.21 -9.92 0.93
N TYR A 56 -8.46 -8.62 0.73
CA TYR A 56 -7.63 -7.53 1.24
C TYR A 56 -8.47 -6.49 1.99
N VAL A 57 -7.81 -5.78 2.89
CA VAL A 57 -8.35 -4.60 3.60
C VAL A 57 -7.50 -3.40 3.21
N TRP A 58 -8.15 -2.26 3.04
CA TRP A 58 -7.46 -1.00 2.77
C TRP A 58 -6.86 -0.48 4.09
N ALA A 59 -5.53 -0.34 4.12
CA ALA A 59 -4.82 0.38 5.16
C ALA A 59 -4.71 1.85 4.72
N PRO A 60 -5.39 2.80 5.38
CA PRO A 60 -5.31 4.21 5.03
C PRO A 60 -3.88 4.75 5.12
N GLY A 61 -3.57 5.77 4.32
CA GLY A 61 -2.32 6.50 4.44
C GLY A 61 -2.16 7.18 5.80
N TYR A 62 -0.93 7.48 6.16
CA TYR A 62 -0.58 8.08 7.44
C TYR A 62 0.62 9.02 7.31
N TRP A 63 0.75 9.93 8.28
CA TRP A 63 1.95 10.75 8.42
C TRP A 63 3.08 9.91 9.01
N ARG A 64 4.12 9.67 8.24
CA ARG A 64 5.35 9.04 8.69
C ARG A 64 6.33 10.13 9.15
N TRP A 65 7.02 9.91 10.27
CA TRP A 65 8.11 10.79 10.66
C TRP A 65 9.39 10.45 9.89
N ASP A 66 9.95 11.43 9.19
CA ASP A 66 11.27 11.33 8.59
C ASP A 66 12.31 11.89 9.57
N GLY A 67 13.06 10.99 10.20
CA GLY A 67 14.10 11.37 11.18
C GLY A 67 15.29 12.10 10.56
N ARG A 68 15.57 11.93 9.27
CA ARG A 68 16.69 12.59 8.58
C ARG A 68 16.37 14.05 8.31
N TYR A 69 15.16 14.33 7.83
CA TYR A 69 14.71 15.68 7.50
C TYR A 69 13.87 16.34 8.60
N ARG A 70 13.68 15.66 9.74
CA ARG A 70 12.90 16.12 10.90
C ARG A 70 11.52 16.66 10.52
N ARG A 71 10.79 15.94 9.66
CA ARG A 71 9.47 16.35 9.16
C ARG A 71 8.52 15.18 8.97
N HIS A 72 7.23 15.49 8.99
CA HIS A 72 6.18 14.54 8.61
C HIS A 72 6.10 14.42 7.10
N VAL A 73 6.16 13.19 6.59
CA VAL A 73 6.00 12.86 5.18
C VAL A 73 4.78 11.95 5.02
N TRP A 74 3.96 12.20 4.01
CA TRP A 74 2.77 11.39 3.76
C TRP A 74 3.16 10.04 3.19
N ALA A 75 2.79 8.96 3.87
CA ALA A 75 2.81 7.61 3.33
C ALA A 75 1.40 7.27 2.82
N GLY A 76 1.27 7.04 1.52
CA GLY A 76 -0.02 6.67 0.91
C GLY A 76 -0.57 5.34 1.44
N GLY A 77 -1.88 5.17 1.35
CA GLY A 77 -2.53 3.94 1.76
C GLY A 77 -2.14 2.76 0.86
N TYR A 78 -2.40 1.55 1.37
CA TYR A 78 -2.01 0.32 0.69
C TYR A 78 -2.95 -0.84 1.05
N TRP A 79 -2.97 -1.86 0.19
CA TRP A 79 -3.73 -3.07 0.45
C TRP A 79 -2.96 -4.01 1.38
N VAL A 80 -3.60 -4.44 2.47
CA VAL A 80 -3.09 -5.50 3.35
C VAL A 80 -3.95 -6.74 3.23
N ARG A 81 -3.33 -7.93 3.25
CA ARG A 81 -4.08 -9.20 3.16
C ARG A 81 -5.01 -9.34 4.36
N ALA A 82 -6.29 -9.59 4.12
CA ALA A 82 -7.28 -9.79 5.16
C ALA A 82 -6.94 -11.01 6.02
N ARG A 83 -7.16 -10.90 7.32
CA ARG A 83 -6.97 -11.99 8.29
C ARG A 83 -8.34 -12.40 8.83
N PRO A 84 -8.78 -13.66 8.62
CA PRO A 84 -10.06 -14.14 9.13
C PRO A 84 -10.16 -13.95 10.66
N GLY A 85 -11.26 -13.34 11.11
CA GLY A 85 -11.50 -13.07 12.53
C GLY A 85 -10.69 -11.90 13.13
N TYR A 86 -10.06 -11.06 12.29
CA TYR A 86 -9.38 -9.84 12.74
C TYR A 86 -9.85 -8.61 11.96
N HIS A 87 -9.78 -7.46 12.61
CA HIS A 87 -10.02 -6.16 12.03
C HIS A 87 -8.72 -5.36 11.95
N TYR A 88 -8.45 -4.76 10.80
CA TYR A 88 -7.30 -3.89 10.66
C TYR A 88 -7.57 -2.57 11.37
N ARG A 89 -6.67 -2.20 12.28
CA ARG A 89 -6.63 -0.89 12.94
C ARG A 89 -5.59 -0.03 12.24
N PRO A 90 -5.98 1.11 11.62
CA PRO A 90 -5.04 2.00 10.94
C PRO A 90 -3.94 2.52 11.86
N ALA A 91 -2.83 2.96 11.26
CA ALA A 91 -1.81 3.69 11.98
C ALA A 91 -2.34 5.06 12.43
N TYR A 92 -1.96 5.51 13.62
CA TYR A 92 -2.41 6.78 14.18
C TYR A 92 -1.35 7.42 15.06
N TRP A 93 -1.49 8.72 15.28
CA TRP A 93 -0.68 9.47 16.22
C TRP A 93 -1.52 9.81 17.45
N VAL A 94 -0.91 9.71 18.63
CA VAL A 94 -1.52 10.11 19.89
C VAL A 94 -0.63 11.13 20.59
N GLN A 95 -1.23 12.16 21.17
CA GLN A 95 -0.52 13.14 22.00
C GLN A 95 -0.41 12.58 23.42
N GLY A 96 0.80 12.57 23.99
CA GLY A 96 1.04 12.24 25.39
C GLY A 96 1.91 13.30 26.07
N HIS A 97 2.21 13.08 27.36
CA HIS A 97 2.99 14.02 28.18
C HIS A 97 4.39 14.37 27.62
N GLY A 98 4.97 13.50 26.80
CA GLY A 98 6.30 13.69 26.20
C GLY A 98 6.27 14.07 24.71
N GLY A 99 5.12 14.52 24.17
CA GLY A 99 4.95 14.82 22.75
C GLY A 99 4.13 13.76 22.02
N TRP A 100 4.31 13.69 20.69
CA TRP A 100 3.52 12.83 19.83
C TRP A 100 4.13 11.44 19.71
N ARG A 101 3.29 10.42 19.86
CA ARG A 101 3.67 9.01 19.69
C ARG A 101 2.94 8.40 18.51
N PHE A 102 3.68 7.69 17.68
CA PHE A 102 3.14 6.97 16.54
C PHE A 102 2.78 5.53 16.94
N HIS A 103 1.56 5.13 16.62
CA HIS A 103 1.11 3.75 16.68
C HIS A 103 1.01 3.20 15.27
N GLN A 104 1.80 2.15 15.00
CA GLN A 104 1.71 1.44 13.73
C GLN A 104 0.36 0.75 13.61
N GLY A 105 -0.16 0.65 12.39
CA GLY A 105 -1.37 -0.10 12.11
C GLY A 105 -1.18 -1.60 12.40
N TYR A 106 -2.20 -2.23 12.98
CA TYR A 106 -2.12 -3.58 13.51
C TYR A 106 -3.43 -4.34 13.30
N TRP A 107 -3.39 -5.66 13.50
CA TRP A 107 -4.58 -6.51 13.50
C TRP A 107 -5.10 -6.66 14.92
N GLY A 108 -6.32 -6.20 15.16
CA GLY A 108 -7.06 -6.46 16.41
C GLY A 108 -8.04 -7.60 16.21
N ARG A 109 -8.29 -8.38 17.27
CA ARG A 109 -9.32 -9.40 17.31
C ARG A 109 -10.55 -8.87 18.04
#